data_AF-A0AAN9G7W6-F1
#
_entry.id   AF-A0AAN9G7W6-F1
#
_cell.length_a   1.000
_cell.length_b   1.000
_cell.length_c   1.000
_cell.angle_alpha   90.00
_cell.angle_beta   90.00
_cell.angle_gamma   90.00
#
_symmetry.space_group_name_H-M   'P 1'
#
loop_
_entity.id
_entity.type
_entity.pdbx_description
1 polymer ?
#
loop_
_entity_poly.entity_id
_entity_poly.type
_entity_poly.pdbx_seq_one_letter_code
_entity_poly.pdbx_strand_id
1 'polypeptide(L)'
;MEMIQDRYPHCTWTHVYTDGSSENAVRNGGSGVYIRRPNGTTTSLSVPAGDLSSNYRAELHALITAAEHAAGEDRSRQNIVLLTDSLSALQSLLSGPTDLPTRQLDNCLSTLSQHNKVVLQWIPAHVGIAGNEEADRLAKGGARLPQPHNSTSYKEAKTLLQRKKKENWKKRNGDYNPQEDPINKLDRRSQTTIFRLRTGHCGLKKHLKRLGLADDAHCECGSEEQTPEHILQNCPHLETIRQKFWQEETSVGAKLWGPADELRKTADFLAATGLRI
;
A
#
# COMPACT_ATOMS: atom_id res chain seq x y z
N MET A 1 33.99 -0.50 15.32
CA MET A 1 32.91 -0.05 14.42
C MET A 1 33.56 1.02 13.56
N GLU A 2 33.86 0.70 12.29
CA GLU A 2 34.62 1.59 11.41
C GLU A 2 33.67 2.70 10.92
N MET A 3 34.03 3.97 11.12
CA MET A 3 33.21 5.10 10.72
C MET A 3 33.35 5.34 9.22
N ILE A 4 32.32 5.91 8.58
CA ILE A 4 32.38 6.30 7.14
C ILE A 4 33.64 7.12 6.83
N GLN A 5 34.06 7.97 7.77
CA GLN A 5 35.22 8.84 7.65
C GLN A 5 36.56 8.09 7.69
N ASP A 6 36.60 6.91 8.32
CA ASP A 6 37.80 6.06 8.37
C ASP A 6 37.99 5.36 7.01
N ARG A 7 36.89 4.82 6.47
CA ARG A 7 36.89 4.07 5.21
C ARG A 7 36.93 4.97 3.97
N TYR A 8 36.30 6.14 4.06
CA TYR A 8 36.26 7.15 3.01
C TYR A 8 36.64 8.51 3.62
N PRO A 9 37.95 8.82 3.75
CA PRO A 9 38.38 10.07 4.36
C PRO A 9 38.03 11.29 3.50
N HIS A 10 37.45 12.32 4.12
CA HIS A 10 37.04 13.55 3.44
C HIS A 10 38.17 14.24 2.67
N CYS A 11 39.43 14.09 3.06
CA CYS A 11 40.57 14.70 2.36
C CYS A 11 40.95 14.00 1.04
N THR A 12 40.39 12.83 0.75
CA THR A 12 40.72 12.04 -0.46
C THR A 12 39.50 11.51 -1.21
N TRP A 13 38.32 11.54 -0.60
CA TRP A 13 37.06 11.11 -1.20
C TRP A 13 36.07 12.27 -1.34
N THR A 14 35.42 12.34 -2.50
CA THR A 14 34.19 13.11 -2.68
C THR A 14 33.03 12.32 -2.08
N HIS A 15 32.33 12.91 -1.13
CA HIS A 15 31.14 12.32 -0.52
C HIS A 15 29.90 12.87 -1.22
N VAL A 16 29.08 11.98 -1.75
CA VAL A 16 27.85 12.33 -2.46
C VAL A 16 26.69 11.71 -1.70
N TYR A 17 25.98 12.51 -0.92
CA TYR A 17 24.79 12.08 -0.18
C TYR A 17 23.56 12.25 -1.06
N THR A 18 22.68 11.26 -1.05
CA THR A 18 21.46 11.24 -1.87
C THR A 18 20.27 10.79 -1.04
N ASP A 19 19.12 11.44 -1.25
CA ASP A 19 17.85 11.08 -0.62
C ASP A 19 16.67 11.32 -1.58
N GLY A 20 15.61 10.54 -1.41
CA GLY A 20 14.39 10.60 -2.19
C GLY A 20 13.14 10.78 -1.33
N SER A 21 12.41 11.87 -1.57
CA SER A 21 11.13 12.15 -0.89
C SER A 21 9.96 12.00 -1.86
N SER A 22 8.81 11.54 -1.37
CA SER A 22 7.53 11.61 -2.11
C SER A 22 6.36 11.91 -1.18
N GLU A 23 5.46 12.77 -1.63
CA GLU A 23 4.23 13.10 -0.93
C GLU A 23 3.29 11.89 -0.88
N ASN A 24 2.85 11.53 0.33
CA ASN A 24 2.01 10.36 0.58
C ASN A 24 2.58 9.06 -0.04
N ALA A 25 3.91 8.98 -0.19
CA ALA A 25 4.68 7.89 -0.77
C ALA A 25 4.40 7.56 -2.26
N VAL A 26 3.66 8.40 -3.00
CA VAL A 26 3.30 8.10 -4.41
C VAL A 26 3.13 9.32 -5.32
N ARG A 27 3.22 10.55 -4.79
CA ARG A 27 3.06 11.78 -5.57
C ARG A 27 4.20 12.73 -5.32
N ASN A 28 4.40 13.67 -6.23
CA ASN A 28 5.31 14.80 -6.06
C ASN A 28 6.66 14.37 -5.51
N GLY A 29 7.41 13.63 -6.33
CA GLY A 29 8.73 13.15 -5.98
C GLY A 29 9.74 14.29 -5.92
N GLY A 30 10.70 14.18 -5.02
CA GLY A 30 11.84 15.07 -4.96
C GLY A 30 13.11 14.30 -4.70
N SER A 31 14.18 14.71 -5.38
CA SER A 31 15.50 14.16 -5.21
C SER A 31 16.42 15.22 -4.63
N GLY A 32 17.13 14.84 -3.56
CA GLY A 32 18.14 15.67 -2.92
C GLY A 32 19.52 15.08 -3.15
N VAL A 33 20.47 15.93 -3.54
CA VAL A 33 21.88 15.54 -3.66
C VAL A 33 22.74 16.58 -2.96
N TYR A 34 23.57 16.13 -2.02
CA TYR A 34 24.56 16.95 -1.34
C TYR A 34 25.96 16.39 -1.56
N ILE A 35 26.83 17.15 -2.22
CA ILE A 35 28.19 16.76 -2.57
C ILE A 35 29.16 17.56 -1.72
N ARG A 36 30.10 16.87 -1.05
CA ARG A 36 31.24 17.48 -0.36
C ARG A 36 32.54 16.95 -0.98
N ARG A 37 33.31 17.84 -1.59
CA ARG A 37 34.60 17.52 -2.23
C ARG A 37 35.77 17.63 -1.25
N PRO A 38 36.93 17.02 -1.56
CA PRO A 38 38.10 17.03 -0.68
C PRO A 38 38.67 18.40 -0.33
N ASN A 39 38.55 19.36 -1.24
CA ASN A 39 38.95 20.74 -1.02
C ASN A 39 37.96 21.54 -0.15
N GLY A 40 36.93 20.90 0.39
CA GLY A 40 35.89 21.52 1.21
C GLY A 40 34.74 22.16 0.42
N THR A 41 34.81 22.25 -0.92
CA THR A 41 33.68 22.79 -1.69
C THR A 41 32.46 21.87 -1.64
N THR A 42 31.29 22.49 -1.52
CA THR A 42 30.01 21.79 -1.43
C THR A 42 29.09 22.15 -2.58
N THR A 43 28.27 21.20 -3.02
CA THR A 43 27.22 21.41 -4.02
C THR A 43 25.91 20.80 -3.51
N SER A 44 24.81 21.51 -3.67
CA SER A 44 23.48 21.06 -3.26
C SER A 44 22.54 21.11 -4.46
N LEU A 45 21.85 20.01 -4.74
CA LEU A 45 20.84 19.91 -5.80
C LEU A 45 19.52 19.47 -5.18
N SER A 46 18.46 20.13 -5.61
CA SER A 46 17.07 19.85 -5.23
C SER A 46 16.25 19.79 -6.51
N VAL A 47 15.86 18.59 -6.93
CA VAL A 47 15.31 18.32 -8.26
C VAL A 47 13.93 17.66 -8.15
N PRO A 48 12.91 18.07 -8.93
CA PRO A 48 11.64 17.37 -8.97
C PRO A 48 11.81 16.00 -9.65
N ALA A 49 11.22 14.95 -9.08
CA ALA A 49 11.34 13.57 -9.55
C ALA A 49 10.04 13.03 -10.20
N GLY A 50 9.04 13.89 -10.38
CA GLY A 50 7.80 13.59 -11.10
C GLY A 50 6.56 13.64 -10.24
N ASP A 51 5.43 13.96 -10.86
CA ASP A 51 4.13 14.10 -10.20
C ASP A 51 3.60 12.78 -9.62
N LEU A 52 3.96 11.66 -10.24
CA LEU A 52 3.70 10.29 -9.78
C LEU A 52 5.03 9.59 -9.49
N SER A 53 5.52 9.76 -8.27
CA SER A 53 6.77 9.16 -7.82
C SER A 53 6.58 8.48 -6.46
N SER A 54 7.07 7.25 -6.35
CA SER A 54 7.18 6.58 -5.05
C SER A 54 8.51 6.94 -4.40
N ASN A 55 8.62 6.78 -3.07
CA ASN A 55 9.89 7.01 -2.38
C ASN A 55 11.04 6.25 -3.07
N TYR A 56 10.84 4.97 -3.38
CA TYR A 56 11.82 4.16 -4.12
C TYR A 56 12.27 4.78 -5.47
N ARG A 57 11.35 5.40 -6.22
CA ARG A 57 11.71 6.09 -7.47
C ARG A 57 12.44 7.40 -7.22
N ALA A 58 12.03 8.15 -6.22
CA ALA A 58 12.71 9.38 -5.83
C ALA A 58 14.16 9.09 -5.39
N GLU A 59 14.40 7.97 -4.70
CA GLU A 59 15.73 7.47 -4.32
C GLU A 59 16.59 7.13 -5.53
N LEU A 60 16.07 6.32 -6.46
CA LEU A 60 16.78 6.01 -7.70
C LEU A 60 17.07 7.27 -8.51
N HIS A 61 16.10 8.19 -8.58
CA HIS A 61 16.27 9.45 -9.29
C HIS A 61 17.33 10.34 -8.62
N ALA A 62 17.47 10.32 -7.30
CA ALA A 62 18.52 11.03 -6.58
C ALA A 62 19.91 10.46 -6.89
N LEU A 63 20.05 9.13 -6.92
CA LEU A 63 21.29 8.47 -7.32
C LEU A 63 21.65 8.74 -8.79
N ILE A 64 20.66 8.73 -9.70
CA ILE A 64 20.86 9.07 -11.12
C ILE A 64 21.33 10.52 -11.24
N THR A 65 20.61 11.46 -10.61
CA THR A 65 20.96 12.89 -10.60
C THR A 65 22.38 13.11 -10.08
N ALA A 66 22.74 12.43 -9.00
CA ALA A 66 24.07 12.47 -8.42
C ALA A 66 25.15 11.95 -9.38
N ALA A 67 24.92 10.79 -9.99
CA ALA A 67 25.86 10.18 -10.93
C ALA A 67 26.04 11.00 -12.21
N GLU A 68 24.94 11.51 -12.78
CA GLU A 68 24.96 12.40 -13.95
C GLU A 68 25.69 13.71 -13.66
N HIS A 69 25.41 14.33 -12.51
CA HIS A 69 26.11 15.56 -12.11
C HIS A 69 27.61 15.32 -11.93
N ALA A 70 27.99 14.25 -11.22
CA ALA A 70 29.40 13.92 -11.00
C ALA A 70 30.12 13.55 -12.32
N ALA A 71 29.43 12.92 -13.28
CA ALA A 71 30.01 12.56 -14.57
C ALA A 71 30.14 13.76 -15.52
N GLY A 72 29.29 14.77 -15.38
CA GLY A 72 29.34 16.01 -16.16
C GLY A 72 30.41 17.01 -15.68
N GLU A 73 31.01 16.79 -14.52
CA GLU A 73 32.18 17.57 -14.09
C GLU A 73 33.41 17.20 -14.91
N ASP A 74 34.16 18.19 -15.39
CA ASP A 74 35.46 17.99 -16.04
C ASP A 74 36.55 17.64 -15.01
N ARG A 75 36.35 16.52 -14.32
CA ARG A 75 37.21 15.98 -13.28
C ARG A 75 37.31 14.47 -13.49
N SER A 76 38.54 13.97 -13.56
CA SER A 76 38.83 12.53 -13.66
C SER A 76 39.74 12.06 -12.54
N ARG A 77 39.84 10.75 -12.37
CA ARG A 77 40.67 10.04 -11.38
C ARG A 77 40.31 10.40 -9.94
N GLN A 78 39.04 10.69 -9.67
CA GLN A 78 38.55 10.96 -8.33
C GLN A 78 38.15 9.67 -7.60
N ASN A 79 38.20 9.70 -6.27
CA ASN A 79 37.51 8.72 -5.44
C ASN A 79 36.16 9.30 -5.03
N ILE A 80 35.07 8.62 -5.39
CA ILE A 80 33.69 9.07 -5.17
C ILE A 80 32.96 7.99 -4.38
N VAL A 81 32.35 8.38 -3.26
CA VAL A 81 31.43 7.53 -2.52
C VAL A 81 30.03 8.12 -2.57
N LEU A 82 29.10 7.38 -3.18
CA LEU A 82 27.67 7.67 -3.16
C LEU A 82 27.07 7.02 -1.91
N LEU A 83 26.47 7.85 -1.05
CA LEU A 83 25.94 7.53 0.26
C LEU A 83 24.41 7.67 0.20
N THR A 84 23.70 6.56 0.37
CA THR A 84 22.22 6.51 0.35
C THR A 84 21.72 5.65 1.50
N ASP A 85 20.58 6.00 2.07
CA ASP A 85 19.89 5.15 3.06
C ASP A 85 18.86 4.19 2.44
N SER A 86 18.66 4.28 1.11
CA SER A 86 17.80 3.37 0.36
C SER A 86 18.47 2.04 0.06
N LEU A 87 18.41 1.12 1.02
CA LEU A 87 18.88 -0.26 0.82
C LEU A 87 18.18 -0.93 -0.37
N SER A 88 16.89 -0.61 -0.59
CA SER A 88 16.13 -1.10 -1.74
C SER A 88 16.72 -0.67 -3.08
N ALA A 89 17.22 0.57 -3.20
CA ALA A 89 17.85 1.04 -4.43
C ALA A 89 19.13 0.24 -4.74
N LEU A 90 19.97 0.01 -3.72
CA LEU A 90 21.21 -0.78 -3.88
C LEU A 90 20.93 -2.25 -4.20
N GLN A 91 19.96 -2.87 -3.52
CA GLN A 91 19.55 -4.25 -3.82
C GLN A 91 19.00 -4.41 -5.24
N SER A 92 18.33 -3.39 -5.76
CA SER A 92 17.81 -3.41 -7.13
C SER A 92 18.92 -3.45 -8.19
N LEU A 93 20.03 -2.74 -7.96
CA LEU A 93 21.21 -2.78 -8.83
C LEU A 93 21.92 -4.13 -8.73
N LEU A 94 22.11 -4.64 -7.50
CA LEU A 94 22.76 -5.94 -7.27
C LEU A 94 22.00 -7.12 -7.89
N SER A 95 20.66 -7.04 -7.92
CA SER A 95 19.81 -8.08 -8.51
C SER A 95 19.76 -8.03 -10.05
N GLY A 96 20.40 -7.03 -10.66
CA GLY A 96 20.37 -6.76 -12.10
C GLY A 96 19.29 -5.75 -12.48
N PRO A 97 19.59 -4.76 -13.35
CA PRO A 97 18.66 -3.70 -13.70
C PRO A 97 17.51 -4.20 -14.58
N THR A 98 16.32 -4.31 -13.98
CA THR A 98 15.13 -4.89 -14.62
C THR A 98 14.18 -3.86 -15.21
N ASP A 99 14.21 -2.62 -14.70
CA ASP A 99 13.33 -1.54 -15.13
C ASP A 99 14.13 -0.34 -15.67
N LEU A 100 13.43 0.63 -16.28
CA LEU A 100 14.08 1.78 -16.91
C LEU A 100 14.92 2.61 -15.93
N PRO A 101 14.42 2.97 -14.72
CA PRO A 101 15.23 3.73 -13.76
C PRO A 101 16.49 2.99 -13.32
N THR A 102 16.41 1.69 -13.02
CA THR A 102 17.59 0.92 -12.60
C THR A 102 18.61 0.77 -13.72
N ARG A 103 18.16 0.61 -14.98
CA ARG A 103 19.07 0.62 -16.16
C ARG A 103 19.72 1.97 -16.39
N GLN A 104 18.97 3.06 -16.21
CA GLN A 104 19.53 4.41 -16.30
C GLN A 104 20.61 4.61 -15.24
N LEU A 105 20.32 4.25 -13.98
CA LEU A 105 21.30 4.34 -12.90
C LEU A 105 22.56 3.50 -13.19
N ASP A 106 22.39 2.27 -13.65
CA ASP A 106 23.51 1.38 -14.02
C ASP A 106 24.39 1.99 -15.12
N ASN A 107 23.77 2.59 -16.16
CA ASN A 107 24.49 3.28 -17.23
C ASN A 107 25.23 4.53 -16.73
N CYS A 108 24.60 5.35 -15.88
CA CYS A 108 25.20 6.55 -15.31
C CYS A 108 26.41 6.19 -14.41
N LEU A 109 26.26 5.16 -13.57
CA LEU A 109 27.35 4.67 -12.72
C LEU A 109 28.48 4.06 -13.54
N SER A 110 28.16 3.28 -14.57
CA SER A 110 29.15 2.72 -15.50
C SER A 110 29.96 3.83 -16.16
N THR A 111 29.29 4.88 -16.65
CA THR A 111 29.94 6.05 -17.26
C THR A 111 30.85 6.77 -16.26
N LEU A 112 30.35 7.04 -15.05
CA LEU A 112 31.13 7.69 -13.98
C LEU A 112 32.38 6.87 -13.61
N SER A 113 32.25 5.54 -13.59
CA SER A 113 33.32 4.61 -13.20
C SER A 113 34.43 4.44 -14.25
N GLN A 114 34.20 4.83 -15.52
CA GLN A 114 35.22 4.75 -16.58
C GLN A 114 36.45 5.60 -16.25
N HIS A 115 36.26 6.69 -15.52
CA HIS A 115 37.32 7.65 -15.20
C HIS A 115 37.52 7.86 -13.70
N ASN A 116 36.69 7.26 -12.85
CA ASN A 116 36.72 7.48 -11.40
C ASN A 116 36.59 6.17 -10.62
N LYS A 117 37.12 6.15 -9.40
CA LYS A 117 36.83 5.09 -8.44
C LYS A 117 35.49 5.41 -7.77
N VAL A 118 34.45 4.66 -8.13
CA VAL A 118 33.09 4.87 -7.62
C VAL A 118 32.73 3.77 -6.64
N VAL A 119 32.19 4.16 -5.48
CA VAL A 119 31.68 3.24 -4.46
C VAL A 119 30.25 3.64 -4.11
N LEU A 120 29.36 2.66 -4.05
CA LEU A 120 28.04 2.80 -3.45
C LEU A 120 28.09 2.28 -2.01
N GLN A 121 27.67 3.09 -1.05
CA GLN A 121 27.68 2.74 0.36
C GLN A 121 26.33 3.06 0.99
N TRP A 122 25.70 2.03 1.55
CA TRP A 122 24.50 2.22 2.36
C TRP A 122 24.85 2.92 3.68
N ILE A 123 24.00 3.85 4.12
CA ILE A 123 24.08 4.49 5.43
C ILE A 123 22.74 4.42 6.16
N PRO A 124 22.72 4.40 7.50
CA PRO A 124 21.45 4.45 8.24
C PRO A 124 20.75 5.82 8.11
N ALA A 125 19.43 5.77 7.92
CA ALA A 125 18.57 6.95 7.90
C ALA A 125 18.42 7.58 9.31
N HIS A 126 18.29 8.91 9.37
CA HIS A 126 17.89 9.66 10.58
C HIS A 126 18.73 9.44 11.85
N VAL A 127 20.04 9.20 11.73
CA VAL A 127 20.96 9.04 12.87
C VAL A 127 21.91 10.23 13.09
N GLY A 128 21.63 11.41 12.54
CA GLY A 128 22.50 12.59 12.74
C GLY A 128 23.65 12.73 11.74
N ILE A 129 23.64 12.00 10.62
CA ILE A 129 24.65 12.18 9.57
C ILE A 129 24.31 13.46 8.80
N ALA A 130 25.01 14.55 9.10
CA ALA A 130 24.73 15.89 8.56
C ALA A 130 24.58 15.93 7.02
N GLY A 131 25.39 15.16 6.28
CA GLY A 131 25.26 15.10 4.82
C GLY A 131 23.97 14.42 4.34
N ASN A 132 23.49 13.40 5.06
CA ASN A 132 22.23 12.72 4.77
C ASN A 132 21.03 13.61 5.14
N GLU A 133 21.11 14.32 6.26
CA GLU A 133 20.06 15.27 6.67
C GLU A 133 19.91 16.42 5.67
N GLU A 134 21.02 16.90 5.12
CA GLU A 134 20.99 17.92 4.06
C GLU A 134 20.41 17.35 2.76
N ALA A 135 20.74 16.11 2.39
CA ALA A 135 20.12 15.44 1.24
C ALA A 135 18.60 15.29 1.43
N ASP A 136 18.13 14.85 2.60
CA ASP A 136 16.69 14.74 2.93
C ASP A 136 15.98 16.10 2.88
N ARG A 137 16.61 17.16 3.39
CA ARG A 137 16.09 18.53 3.30
C ARG A 137 15.94 18.96 1.84
N LEU A 138 16.92 18.66 0.99
CA LEU A 138 16.90 18.97 -0.44
C LEU A 138 15.85 18.13 -1.18
N ALA A 139 15.70 16.86 -0.84
CA ALA A 139 14.69 15.98 -1.44
C ALA A 139 13.28 16.50 -1.15
N LYS A 140 13.00 16.90 0.09
CA LYS A 140 11.74 17.58 0.47
C LYS A 140 11.55 18.89 -0.26
N GLY A 141 12.63 19.63 -0.55
CA GLY A 141 12.61 20.80 -1.41
C GLY A 141 12.18 20.47 -2.84
N GLY A 142 12.79 19.45 -3.44
CA GLY A 142 12.49 18.98 -4.80
C GLY A 142 11.04 18.54 -4.98
N ALA A 143 10.46 17.91 -3.95
CA ALA A 143 9.07 17.47 -3.93
C ALA A 143 8.07 18.65 -3.97
N ARG A 144 8.50 19.87 -3.59
CA ARG A 144 7.67 21.08 -3.60
C ARG A 144 7.80 21.88 -4.89
N LEU A 145 8.75 21.54 -5.76
CA LEU A 145 8.93 22.19 -7.05
C LEU A 145 7.84 21.78 -8.04
N PRO A 146 7.61 22.56 -9.12
CA PRO A 146 6.76 22.14 -10.24
C PRO A 146 7.21 20.79 -10.78
N GLN A 147 6.29 19.82 -10.78
CA GLN A 147 6.62 18.44 -11.12
C GLN A 147 6.49 18.18 -12.62
N PRO A 148 7.47 17.49 -13.25
CA PRO A 148 7.30 17.01 -14.61
C PRO A 148 6.24 15.91 -14.66
N HIS A 149 5.43 15.91 -15.71
CA HIS A 149 4.48 14.83 -15.96
C HIS A 149 5.23 13.67 -16.62
N ASN A 150 5.53 12.65 -15.84
CA ASN A 150 6.28 11.48 -16.30
C ASN A 150 5.32 10.35 -16.68
N SER A 151 5.68 9.54 -17.68
CA SER A 151 4.90 8.35 -18.02
C SER A 151 4.88 7.39 -16.83
N THR A 152 3.68 7.08 -16.35
CA THR A 152 3.48 6.20 -15.21
C THR A 152 3.74 4.76 -15.61
N SER A 153 4.56 4.03 -14.85
CA SER A 153 4.75 2.60 -15.10
C SER A 153 3.47 1.81 -14.75
N TYR A 154 3.28 0.65 -15.40
CA TYR A 154 2.17 -0.24 -15.05
C TYR A 154 2.15 -0.61 -13.55
N LYS A 155 3.33 -0.85 -12.96
CA LYS A 155 3.47 -1.17 -11.53
C LYS A 155 2.97 -0.02 -10.65
N GLU A 156 3.30 1.23 -10.99
CA GLU A 156 2.81 2.42 -10.27
C GLU A 156 1.31 2.59 -10.40
N ALA A 157 0.78 2.51 -11.63
CA ALA A 157 -0.64 2.62 -11.87
C ALA A 157 -1.42 1.56 -11.06
N LYS A 158 -0.93 0.32 -11.06
CA LYS A 158 -1.50 -0.77 -10.26
C LYS A 158 -1.46 -0.46 -8.76
N THR A 159 -0.33 -0.01 -8.22
CA THR A 159 -0.19 0.35 -6.80
C THR A 159 -1.12 1.50 -6.40
N LEU A 160 -1.21 2.54 -7.24
CA LEU A 160 -2.12 3.68 -7.04
C LEU A 160 -3.58 3.25 -7.02
N LEU A 161 -3.99 2.40 -7.98
CA LEU A 161 -5.34 1.85 -8.05
C LEU A 161 -5.65 0.95 -6.85
N GLN A 162 -4.72 0.09 -6.45
CA GLN A 162 -4.88 -0.77 -5.27
C GLN A 162 -5.02 0.06 -3.99
N ARG A 163 -4.20 1.10 -3.82
CA ARG A 163 -4.28 2.02 -2.68
C ARG A 163 -5.63 2.75 -2.67
N LYS A 164 -6.06 3.30 -3.81
CA LYS A 164 -7.35 3.97 -3.93
C LYS A 164 -8.52 3.03 -3.64
N LYS A 165 -8.45 1.77 -4.12
CA LYS A 165 -9.42 0.73 -3.81
C LYS A 165 -9.48 0.44 -2.31
N LYS A 166 -8.32 0.34 -1.64
CA LYS A 166 -8.22 0.13 -0.19
C LYS A 166 -8.79 1.31 0.61
N GLU A 167 -8.45 2.55 0.23
CA GLU A 167 -9.01 3.78 0.84
C GLU A 167 -10.53 3.84 0.69
N ASN A 168 -11.04 3.61 -0.52
CA ASN A 168 -12.48 3.60 -0.78
C ASN A 168 -13.19 2.49 0.01
N TRP A 169 -12.56 1.32 0.14
CA TRP A 169 -13.09 0.23 0.95
C TRP A 169 -13.12 0.60 2.43
N LYS A 170 -12.06 1.18 3.00
CA LYS A 170 -12.05 1.66 4.39
C LYS A 170 -13.11 2.73 4.64
N LYS A 171 -13.25 3.71 3.74
CA LYS A 171 -14.31 4.73 3.84
C LYS A 171 -15.71 4.14 3.86
N ARG A 172 -15.94 3.06 3.10
CA ARG A 172 -17.24 2.40 2.99
C ARG A 172 -17.54 1.43 4.14
N ASN A 173 -16.53 0.78 4.72
CA ASN A 173 -16.70 -0.32 5.66
C ASN A 173 -16.15 0.00 7.07
N GLY A 174 -15.66 1.22 7.30
CA GLY A 174 -15.07 1.62 8.58
C GLY A 174 -13.90 0.72 8.99
N ASP A 175 -13.95 0.27 10.24
CA ASP A 175 -12.94 -0.60 10.87
C ASP A 175 -13.21 -2.09 10.70
N TYR A 176 -14.20 -2.47 9.87
CA TYR A 176 -14.48 -3.88 9.59
C TYR A 176 -13.22 -4.57 9.04
N ASN A 177 -12.81 -5.69 9.64
CA ASN A 177 -11.70 -6.51 9.18
C ASN A 177 -12.20 -7.92 8.80
N PRO A 178 -12.22 -8.28 7.50
CA PRO A 178 -12.68 -9.60 7.05
C PRO A 178 -11.94 -10.78 7.67
N GLN A 179 -10.68 -10.61 8.09
CA GLN A 179 -9.90 -11.69 8.69
C GLN A 179 -10.32 -11.98 10.14
N GLU A 180 -10.82 -10.96 10.84
CA GLU A 180 -11.26 -11.06 12.23
C GLU A 180 -12.76 -11.34 12.35
N ASP A 181 -13.48 -11.38 11.22
CA ASP A 181 -14.92 -11.63 11.21
C ASP A 181 -15.25 -12.99 11.86
N PRO A 182 -16.15 -13.03 12.86
CA PRO A 182 -16.56 -14.27 13.51
C PRO A 182 -17.07 -15.34 12.55
N ILE A 183 -17.54 -14.97 11.35
CA ILE A 183 -17.95 -15.91 10.29
C ILE A 183 -16.83 -16.90 9.94
N ASN A 184 -15.57 -16.52 10.03
CA ASN A 184 -14.43 -17.39 9.69
C ASN A 184 -14.26 -18.56 10.68
N LYS A 185 -14.91 -18.50 11.86
CA LYS A 185 -14.89 -19.56 12.88
C LYS A 185 -15.99 -20.62 12.65
N LEU A 186 -16.86 -20.42 11.66
CA LEU A 186 -17.94 -21.33 11.32
C LEU A 186 -17.49 -22.39 10.31
N ASP A 187 -18.24 -23.49 10.21
CA ASP A 187 -18.09 -24.45 9.11
C ASP A 187 -18.49 -23.83 7.76
N ARG A 188 -18.11 -24.48 6.66
CA ARG A 188 -18.30 -23.91 5.31
C ARG A 188 -19.77 -23.67 4.95
N ARG A 189 -20.69 -24.50 5.43
CA ARG A 189 -22.12 -24.36 5.16
C ARG A 189 -22.65 -23.14 5.90
N SER A 190 -22.37 -23.02 7.18
CA SER A 190 -22.81 -21.89 8.01
C SER A 190 -22.20 -20.56 7.53
N GLN A 191 -20.92 -20.55 7.14
CA GLN A 191 -20.29 -19.40 6.47
C GLN A 191 -21.08 -18.94 5.23
N THR A 192 -21.45 -19.89 4.37
CA THR A 192 -22.19 -19.59 3.14
C THR A 192 -23.55 -19.00 3.45
N THR A 193 -24.28 -19.60 4.40
CA THR A 193 -25.59 -19.12 4.84
C THR A 193 -25.51 -17.68 5.36
N ILE A 194 -24.61 -17.40 6.29
CA ILE A 194 -24.47 -16.07 6.89
C ILE A 194 -24.04 -15.03 5.85
N PHE A 195 -23.12 -15.38 4.96
CA PHE A 195 -22.70 -14.50 3.88
C PHE A 195 -23.86 -14.14 2.93
N ARG A 196 -24.67 -15.13 2.54
CA ARG A 196 -25.85 -14.92 1.68
C ARG A 196 -26.90 -14.03 2.35
N LEU A 197 -27.13 -14.21 3.65
CA LEU A 197 -28.02 -13.34 4.42
C LEU A 197 -27.51 -11.90 4.50
N ARG A 198 -26.25 -11.70 4.88
CA ARG A 198 -25.62 -10.36 5.01
C ARG A 198 -25.65 -9.58 3.70
N THR A 199 -25.45 -10.27 2.58
CA THR A 199 -25.44 -9.65 1.26
C THR A 199 -26.84 -9.54 0.63
N GLY A 200 -27.85 -10.20 1.22
CA GLY A 200 -29.18 -10.35 0.62
C GLY A 200 -29.19 -11.18 -0.68
N HIS A 201 -28.10 -11.89 -0.99
CA HIS A 201 -27.99 -12.79 -2.15
C HIS A 201 -28.32 -14.22 -1.71
N CYS A 202 -29.60 -14.44 -1.41
CA CYS A 202 -30.11 -15.67 -0.83
C CYS A 202 -31.38 -16.14 -1.56
N GLY A 203 -31.76 -17.40 -1.38
CA GLY A 203 -32.98 -17.97 -1.98
C GLY A 203 -34.33 -17.46 -1.44
N LEU A 204 -34.38 -16.29 -0.80
CA LEU A 204 -35.64 -15.68 -0.33
C LEU A 204 -36.38 -14.96 -1.47
N LYS A 205 -37.72 -14.91 -1.41
CA LYS A 205 -38.59 -14.40 -2.48
C LYS A 205 -38.24 -12.99 -2.95
N LYS A 206 -37.82 -12.08 -2.07
CA LYS A 206 -37.36 -10.74 -2.50
C LYS A 206 -36.17 -10.81 -3.47
N HIS A 207 -35.18 -11.64 -3.17
CA HIS A 207 -34.02 -11.80 -4.05
C HIS A 207 -34.38 -12.57 -5.31
N LEU A 208 -35.20 -13.62 -5.21
CA LEU A 208 -35.66 -14.39 -6.36
C LEU A 208 -36.47 -13.53 -7.35
N LYS A 209 -37.37 -12.67 -6.86
CA LYS A 209 -38.09 -11.70 -7.70
C LYS A 209 -37.14 -10.72 -8.39
N ARG A 210 -36.13 -10.22 -7.68
CA ARG A 210 -35.08 -9.37 -8.28
C ARG A 210 -34.32 -10.06 -9.42
N LEU A 211 -34.18 -11.38 -9.36
CA LEU A 211 -33.57 -12.21 -10.41
C LEU A 211 -34.56 -12.64 -11.51
N GLY A 212 -35.85 -12.33 -11.38
CA GLY A 212 -36.89 -12.80 -12.32
C GLY A 212 -37.23 -14.30 -12.16
N LEU A 213 -36.90 -14.90 -11.02
CA LEU A 213 -37.14 -16.33 -10.72
C LEU A 213 -38.39 -16.57 -9.85
N ALA A 214 -39.04 -15.50 -9.41
CA ALA A 214 -40.31 -15.54 -8.67
C ALA A 214 -41.20 -14.36 -9.08
N ASP A 215 -42.50 -14.59 -9.16
CA ASP A 215 -43.47 -13.55 -9.54
C ASP A 215 -43.70 -12.54 -8.42
N ASP A 216 -43.51 -12.97 -7.17
CA ASP A 216 -43.76 -12.17 -5.98
C ASP A 216 -42.63 -12.23 -4.94
N ALA A 217 -42.49 -11.15 -4.18
CA ALA A 217 -41.48 -10.95 -3.15
C ALA A 217 -42.03 -11.16 -1.74
N HIS A 218 -43.36 -11.26 -1.54
CA HIS A 218 -43.95 -11.32 -0.22
C HIS A 218 -43.74 -12.67 0.45
N CYS A 219 -43.60 -12.62 1.77
CA CYS A 219 -43.59 -13.82 2.58
C CYS A 219 -44.99 -14.45 2.61
N GLU A 220 -45.05 -15.77 2.82
CA GLU A 220 -46.32 -16.52 2.91
C GLU A 220 -47.12 -16.18 4.16
N CYS A 221 -46.52 -15.48 5.13
CA CYS A 221 -47.25 -14.90 6.26
C CYS A 221 -48.09 -13.67 5.86
N GLY A 222 -47.93 -13.14 4.65
CA GLY A 222 -48.72 -12.03 4.11
C GLY A 222 -48.38 -10.64 4.65
N SER A 223 -47.38 -10.51 5.52
CA SER A 223 -47.08 -9.23 6.21
C SER A 223 -46.16 -8.31 5.40
N GLU A 224 -45.03 -8.81 4.93
CA GLU A 224 -43.98 -8.01 4.28
C GLU A 224 -43.23 -8.81 3.21
N GLU A 225 -42.33 -8.15 2.48
CA GLU A 225 -41.36 -8.82 1.60
C GLU A 225 -40.50 -9.83 2.38
N GLN A 226 -40.27 -11.00 1.80
CA GLN A 226 -39.44 -12.04 2.38
C GLN A 226 -37.95 -11.63 2.29
N THR A 227 -37.51 -10.88 3.30
CA THR A 227 -36.12 -10.44 3.50
C THR A 227 -35.43 -11.26 4.59
N PRO A 228 -34.09 -11.26 4.66
CA PRO A 228 -33.36 -11.79 5.81
C PRO A 228 -33.86 -11.20 7.14
N GLU A 229 -34.08 -9.89 7.20
CA GLU A 229 -34.60 -9.19 8.37
C GLU A 229 -35.99 -9.70 8.78
N HIS A 230 -36.93 -9.78 7.83
CA HIS A 230 -38.26 -10.31 8.09
C HIS A 230 -38.21 -11.76 8.60
N ILE A 231 -37.43 -12.63 7.95
CA ILE A 231 -37.28 -14.03 8.37
C ILE A 231 -36.63 -14.15 9.75
N LEU A 232 -35.63 -13.32 10.07
CA LEU A 232 -34.88 -13.36 11.33
C LEU A 232 -35.57 -12.62 12.49
N GLN A 233 -36.47 -11.68 12.23
CA GLN A 233 -37.08 -10.84 13.26
C GLN A 233 -38.62 -10.88 13.29
N ASN A 234 -39.29 -10.72 12.15
CA ASN A 234 -40.69 -10.28 12.13
C ASN A 234 -41.69 -11.37 11.71
N CYS A 235 -41.26 -12.44 11.05
CA CYS A 235 -42.16 -13.41 10.44
C CYS A 235 -42.97 -14.19 11.50
N PRO A 236 -44.31 -14.03 11.58
CA PRO A 236 -45.11 -14.69 12.62
C PRO A 236 -45.16 -16.21 12.46
N HIS A 237 -45.05 -16.72 11.23
CA HIS A 237 -44.99 -18.17 10.96
C HIS A 237 -43.73 -18.84 11.52
N LEU A 238 -42.66 -18.07 11.74
CA LEU A 238 -41.38 -18.58 12.22
C LEU A 238 -41.16 -18.34 13.72
N GLU A 239 -42.13 -17.73 14.41
CA GLU A 239 -41.97 -17.30 15.80
C GLU A 239 -41.67 -18.46 16.75
N THR A 240 -42.43 -19.55 16.67
CA THR A 240 -42.21 -20.73 17.51
C THR A 240 -40.84 -21.38 17.26
N ILE A 241 -40.32 -21.30 16.03
CA ILE A 241 -38.97 -21.80 15.72
C ILE A 241 -37.93 -20.82 16.28
N ARG A 242 -38.12 -19.52 16.08
CA ARG A 242 -37.22 -18.44 16.54
C ARG A 242 -36.99 -18.52 18.05
N GLN A 243 -38.05 -18.71 18.83
CA GLN A 243 -38.00 -18.83 20.29
C GLN A 243 -37.16 -20.03 20.80
N LYS A 244 -36.95 -21.07 19.97
CA LYS A 244 -36.06 -22.18 20.32
C LYS A 244 -34.58 -21.79 20.27
N PHE A 245 -34.23 -20.80 19.45
CA PHE A 245 -32.84 -20.35 19.25
C PHE A 245 -32.52 -19.08 20.04
N TRP A 246 -33.50 -18.17 20.15
CA TRP A 246 -33.37 -16.91 20.89
C TRP A 246 -34.53 -16.77 21.87
N GLN A 247 -34.23 -16.98 23.16
CA GLN A 247 -35.20 -16.82 24.25
C GLN A 247 -35.36 -15.36 24.67
N GLU A 248 -34.32 -14.55 24.45
CA GLU A 248 -34.31 -13.11 24.67
C GLU A 248 -34.30 -12.36 23.33
N GLU A 249 -34.80 -11.12 23.35
CA GLU A 249 -34.82 -10.28 22.16
C GLU A 249 -33.39 -10.02 21.66
N THR A 250 -33.08 -10.58 20.49
CA THR A 250 -31.77 -10.46 19.84
C THR A 250 -31.94 -9.70 18.54
N SER A 251 -31.18 -8.62 18.37
CA SER A 251 -31.25 -7.78 17.17
C SER A 251 -30.77 -8.51 15.92
N VAL A 252 -31.27 -8.12 14.75
CA VAL A 252 -30.77 -8.62 13.45
C VAL A 252 -29.26 -8.37 13.29
N GLY A 253 -28.77 -7.25 13.83
CA GLY A 253 -27.35 -6.94 13.88
C GLY A 253 -26.54 -8.01 14.62
N ALA A 254 -26.99 -8.43 15.80
CA ALA A 254 -26.35 -9.50 16.56
C ALA A 254 -26.45 -10.87 15.84
N LYS A 255 -27.62 -11.19 15.27
CA LYS A 255 -27.83 -12.44 14.51
C LYS A 255 -26.94 -12.56 13.28
N LEU A 256 -26.62 -11.43 12.63
CA LEU A 256 -25.83 -11.42 11.39
C LEU A 256 -24.37 -11.05 11.60
N TRP A 257 -24.02 -10.21 12.57
CA TRP A 257 -22.68 -9.63 12.76
C TRP A 257 -22.11 -9.86 14.17
N GLY A 258 -22.83 -10.59 15.01
CA GLY A 258 -22.40 -10.92 16.36
C GLY A 258 -21.31 -12.02 16.43
N PRO A 259 -21.05 -12.54 17.64
CA PRO A 259 -20.04 -13.56 17.86
C PRO A 259 -20.40 -14.89 17.17
N ALA A 260 -19.42 -15.79 17.06
CA ALA A 260 -19.53 -17.00 16.25
C ALA A 260 -20.64 -17.97 16.70
N ASP A 261 -20.97 -17.97 17.99
CA ASP A 261 -22.09 -18.70 18.56
C ASP A 261 -23.44 -18.17 18.07
N GLU A 262 -23.62 -16.84 18.03
CA GLU A 262 -24.82 -16.23 17.46
C GLU A 262 -24.96 -16.49 15.96
N LEU A 263 -23.85 -16.42 15.20
CA LEU A 263 -23.87 -16.75 13.78
C LEU A 263 -24.23 -18.22 13.53
N ARG A 264 -23.79 -19.12 14.42
CA ARG A 264 -24.14 -20.54 14.34
C ARG A 264 -25.61 -20.76 14.63
N LYS A 265 -26.16 -20.12 15.67
CA LYS A 265 -27.61 -20.13 15.94
C LYS A 265 -28.41 -19.65 14.73
N THR A 266 -27.96 -18.59 14.06
CA THR A 266 -28.62 -18.09 12.84
C THR A 266 -28.61 -19.12 11.70
N ALA A 267 -27.48 -19.80 11.47
CA ALA A 267 -27.40 -20.84 10.44
C ALA A 267 -28.29 -22.06 10.77
N ASP A 268 -28.30 -22.48 12.02
CA ASP A 268 -29.10 -23.62 12.50
C ASP A 268 -30.61 -23.30 12.49
N PHE A 269 -30.99 -22.09 12.88
CA PHE A 269 -32.35 -21.58 12.74
C PHE A 269 -32.84 -21.71 11.30
N LEU A 270 -32.05 -21.24 10.34
CA LEU A 270 -32.43 -21.33 8.93
C LEU A 270 -32.54 -22.78 8.45
N ALA A 271 -31.64 -23.66 8.88
CA ALA A 271 -31.74 -25.08 8.58
C ALA A 271 -33.06 -25.68 9.13
N ALA A 272 -33.51 -25.25 10.32
CA ALA A 272 -34.75 -25.69 10.92
C ALA A 272 -36.02 -25.14 10.23
N THR A 273 -35.93 -23.97 9.58
CA THR A 273 -37.07 -23.40 8.82
C THR A 273 -37.34 -24.11 7.49
N GLY A 274 -36.36 -24.87 6.96
CA GLY A 274 -36.45 -25.48 5.64
C GLY A 274 -36.34 -24.49 4.46
N LEU A 275 -36.15 -23.19 4.72
CA LEU A 275 -35.93 -22.18 3.69
C LEU A 275 -34.59 -22.41 2.99
N ARG A 276 -34.59 -22.34 1.66
CA ARG A 276 -33.36 -22.41 0.85
C ARG A 276 -32.71 -21.03 0.83
N ILE A 277 -31.49 -20.94 1.35
CA ILE A 277 -30.67 -19.71 1.40
C ILE A 277 -29.54 -19.83 0.40
#